data_AF-A0AAV4DP80-F1
#
_entry.id   AF-A0AAV4DP80-F1
#
_cell.length_a   1.000
_cell.length_b   1.000
_cell.length_c   1.000
_cell.angle_alpha   90.00
_cell.angle_beta   90.00
_cell.angle_gamma   90.00
#
_symmetry.space_group_name_H-M   'P 1'
#
loop_
_entity.id
_entity.type
_entity.pdbx_description
1 polymer ?
#
loop_
_entity_poly.entity_id
_entity_poly.type
_entity_poly.pdbx_seq_one_letter_code
_entity_poly.pdbx_strand_id
1 'polypeptide(L)'
;AEDYLSGPLKADHYALVTGYDLSGESNLLLGLAGNIPSICQIDSVSVSEIWLPLTASIVAHELGHSLGAEHDGLTRGFCQDEQQFIMSAVIGGFVPEENVGNNFE
;
A
#
# COMPACT_ATOMS: atom_id res chain seq x y z
N ALA A 1 6.29 15.75 -37.97
CA ALA A 1 6.12 15.93 -36.51
C ALA A 1 6.81 14.75 -35.88
N GLU A 2 8.01 14.98 -35.37
CA GLU A 2 8.89 13.94 -34.83
C GLU A 2 8.32 13.45 -33.50
N ASP A 3 8.22 12.13 -33.34
CA ASP A 3 7.68 11.45 -32.17
C ASP A 3 8.67 11.55 -31.01
N TYR A 4 8.38 12.43 -30.03
CA TYR A 4 9.24 12.71 -28.88
C TYR A 4 9.01 11.71 -27.72
N LEU A 5 8.42 10.54 -27.98
CA LEU A 5 7.97 9.62 -26.95
C LEU A 5 8.48 8.20 -27.20
N SER A 6 9.68 7.89 -26.72
CA SER A 6 9.99 6.59 -26.09
C SER A 6 11.46 6.51 -25.67
N GLY A 7 11.80 7.23 -24.61
CA GLY A 7 12.81 6.70 -23.68
C GLY A 7 12.28 5.38 -23.08
N PRO A 8 13.14 4.47 -22.59
CA PRO A 8 12.67 3.28 -21.89
C PRO A 8 11.74 3.69 -20.75
N LEU A 9 10.60 3.00 -20.60
CA LEU A 9 9.68 3.21 -19.49
C LEU A 9 10.44 3.03 -18.18
N LYS A 10 10.73 4.14 -17.50
CA LYS A 10 11.34 4.15 -16.18
C LYS A 10 10.23 4.43 -15.17
N ALA A 11 9.92 3.45 -14.33
CA ALA A 11 9.02 3.65 -13.20
C ALA A 11 9.85 4.05 -11.97
N ASP A 12 9.26 4.88 -11.11
CA ASP A 12 9.84 5.21 -9.81
C ASP A 12 9.55 4.12 -8.77
N HIS A 13 8.54 3.28 -9.00
CA HIS A 13 8.15 2.17 -8.13
C HIS A 13 7.55 1.03 -8.94
N TYR A 14 7.85 -0.21 -8.55
CA TYR A 14 7.25 -1.41 -9.13
C TYR A 14 6.41 -2.14 -8.09
N ALA A 15 5.11 -2.27 -8.34
CA ALA A 15 4.19 -3.04 -7.50
C ALA A 15 3.86 -4.38 -8.17
N LEU A 16 4.06 -5.48 -7.45
CA LEU A 16 3.61 -6.82 -7.85
C LEU A 16 2.29 -7.14 -7.14
N VAL A 17 1.23 -7.39 -7.91
CA VAL A 17 -0.03 -7.91 -7.37
C VAL A 17 -0.11 -9.40 -7.69
N THR A 18 -0.28 -10.24 -6.67
CA THR A 18 -0.20 -11.71 -6.79
C THR A 18 -1.39 -12.42 -6.13
N GLY A 19 -1.78 -13.58 -6.66
CA GLY A 19 -2.75 -14.47 -5.99
C GLY A 19 -2.11 -15.48 -5.04
N TYR A 20 -0.81 -15.31 -4.75
CA TYR A 20 -0.09 -16.13 -3.78
C TYR A 20 -0.41 -15.65 -2.35
N ASP A 21 -0.64 -16.61 -1.45
CA ASP A 21 -0.86 -16.37 -0.02
C ASP A 21 0.44 -15.85 0.63
N LEU A 22 0.47 -14.55 0.93
CA LEU A 22 1.62 -13.90 1.56
C LEU A 22 1.64 -14.10 3.08
N SER A 23 0.53 -14.53 3.68
CA SER A 23 0.40 -14.63 5.13
C SER A 23 1.31 -15.71 5.71
N GLY A 24 1.42 -16.87 5.07
CA GLY A 24 2.28 -17.96 5.53
C GLY A 24 1.95 -18.37 6.98
N GLU A 25 2.92 -18.24 7.90
CA GLU A 25 2.71 -18.42 9.36
C GLU A 25 2.29 -17.12 10.08
N SER A 26 2.33 -15.97 9.39
CA SER A 26 1.86 -14.69 9.93
C SER A 26 0.34 -14.62 9.87
N ASN A 27 -0.29 -14.06 10.91
CA ASN A 27 -1.72 -13.78 10.87
C ASN A 27 -1.98 -12.57 9.95
N LEU A 28 -2.37 -12.82 8.70
CA LEU A 28 -2.96 -11.84 7.76
C LEU A 28 -2.00 -10.79 7.17
N LEU A 29 -0.77 -11.17 6.79
CA LEU A 29 0.08 -10.30 5.96
C LEU A 29 -0.48 -10.28 4.52
N LEU A 30 -0.95 -9.13 4.05
CA LEU A 30 -1.49 -8.96 2.69
C LEU A 30 -0.59 -8.15 1.75
N GLY A 31 0.49 -7.56 2.27
CA GLY A 31 1.42 -6.77 1.47
C GLY A 31 2.75 -6.57 2.17
N LEU A 32 3.74 -6.15 1.38
CA LEU A 32 5.07 -5.81 1.86
C LEU A 32 5.74 -4.80 0.93
N ALA A 33 6.20 -3.68 1.49
CA ALA A 33 7.17 -2.79 0.87
C ALA A 33 8.60 -3.27 1.16
N GLY A 34 9.49 -3.18 0.16
CA GLY A 34 10.88 -3.62 0.31
C GLY A 34 11.65 -2.86 1.40
N ASN A 35 11.39 -1.56 1.55
CA ASN A 35 12.02 -0.69 2.53
C ASN A 35 11.17 0.57 2.80
N ILE A 36 11.38 1.23 3.94
CA ILE A 36 10.66 2.44 4.38
C ILE A 36 11.69 3.53 4.75
N PRO A 37 11.75 4.67 4.02
CA PRO A 37 11.19 4.93 2.69
C PRO A 37 12.03 4.30 1.57
N SER A 38 11.43 4.01 0.41
CA SER A 38 12.13 3.42 -0.74
C SER A 38 11.84 4.06 -2.10
N ILE A 39 10.90 5.01 -2.21
CA ILE A 39 10.40 5.51 -3.51
C ILE A 39 11.47 6.05 -4.47
N CYS A 40 12.57 6.60 -3.93
CA CYS A 40 13.69 7.14 -4.70
C CYS A 40 14.95 6.23 -4.67
N GLN A 41 14.80 4.99 -4.20
CA GLN A 41 15.88 4.02 -4.04
C GLN A 41 15.80 2.91 -5.11
N ILE A 42 16.87 2.11 -5.22
CA ILE A 42 16.94 1.02 -6.20
C ILE A 42 15.98 -0.14 -5.87
N ASP A 43 15.59 -0.26 -4.61
CA ASP A 43 14.68 -1.24 -4.03
C ASP A 43 13.25 -0.68 -3.87
N SER A 44 12.85 0.29 -4.71
CA SER A 44 11.48 0.83 -4.77
C SER A 44 10.50 -0.20 -5.34
N VAL A 45 10.15 -1.18 -4.51
CA VAL A 45 9.26 -2.28 -4.86
C VAL A 45 8.28 -2.58 -3.74
N SER A 46 7.10 -3.06 -4.12
CA SER A 46 6.12 -3.62 -3.20
C SER A 46 5.49 -4.88 -3.79
N VAL A 47 4.98 -5.73 -2.91
CA VAL A 47 4.15 -6.87 -3.27
C VAL A 47 2.85 -6.81 -2.49
N SER A 48 1.74 -7.17 -3.14
CA SER A 48 0.41 -7.21 -2.53
C SER A 48 -0.32 -8.47 -2.96
N GLU A 49 -1.00 -9.10 -2.02
CA GLU A 49 -1.92 -10.20 -2.27
C GLU A 49 -3.24 -9.66 -2.84
N ILE A 50 -3.81 -10.38 -3.81
CA ILE A 50 -5.15 -10.10 -4.33
C ILE A 50 -6.16 -10.46 -3.25
N TRP A 51 -6.78 -9.44 -2.67
CA TRP A 51 -7.85 -9.61 -1.70
C TRP A 51 -9.01 -8.68 -2.03
N LEU A 52 -9.95 -9.16 -2.86
CA LEU A 52 -11.07 -8.35 -3.33
C LEU A 52 -12.11 -8.14 -2.21
N PRO A 53 -12.68 -6.93 -2.09
CA PRO A 53 -12.53 -5.75 -2.95
C PRO A 53 -11.35 -4.80 -2.56
N LEU A 54 -10.52 -5.19 -1.59
CA LEU A 54 -9.56 -4.33 -0.90
C LEU A 54 -8.17 -4.24 -1.56
N THR A 55 -7.92 -4.96 -2.65
CA THR A 55 -6.61 -4.97 -3.35
C THR A 55 -6.07 -3.56 -3.61
N ALA A 56 -6.92 -2.62 -4.04
CA ALA A 56 -6.49 -1.25 -4.31
C ALA A 56 -5.98 -0.54 -3.04
N SER A 57 -6.64 -0.75 -1.90
CA SER A 57 -6.23 -0.19 -0.61
C SER A 57 -4.93 -0.81 -0.11
N ILE A 58 -4.75 -2.12 -0.31
CA ILE A 58 -3.50 -2.81 0.04
C ILE A 58 -2.33 -2.25 -0.77
N VAL A 59 -2.50 -2.10 -2.09
CA VAL A 59 -1.46 -1.48 -2.95
C VAL A 59 -1.16 -0.05 -2.51
N ALA A 60 -2.18 0.73 -2.15
CA ALA A 60 -1.98 2.10 -1.66
C ALA A 60 -1.26 2.15 -0.30
N HIS A 61 -1.52 1.20 0.60
CA HIS A 61 -0.83 1.04 1.88
C HIS A 61 0.68 0.80 1.67
N GLU A 62 1.04 -0.17 0.81
CA GLU A 62 2.46 -0.48 0.53
C GLU A 62 3.18 0.65 -0.22
N LEU A 63 2.46 1.40 -1.07
CA LEU A 63 2.99 2.62 -1.67
C LEU A 63 3.24 3.70 -0.60
N GLY A 64 2.35 3.82 0.40
CA GLY A 64 2.52 4.71 1.54
C GLY A 64 3.80 4.42 2.31
N HIS A 65 4.08 3.14 2.60
CA HIS A 65 5.37 2.70 3.15
C HIS A 65 6.56 3.10 2.28
N SER A 66 6.45 2.93 0.97
CA SER A 66 7.51 3.34 0.03
C SER A 66 7.76 4.87 0.06
N LEU A 67 6.72 5.67 0.31
CA LEU A 67 6.80 7.12 0.51
C LEU A 67 7.30 7.53 1.91
N GLY A 68 7.47 6.57 2.84
CA GLY A 68 7.97 6.79 4.19
C GLY A 68 6.92 6.89 5.28
N ALA A 69 5.67 6.50 5.01
CA ALA A 69 4.66 6.41 6.04
C ALA A 69 4.91 5.22 6.97
N GLU A 70 4.74 5.43 8.27
CA GLU A 70 4.63 4.36 9.26
C GLU A 70 3.15 4.02 9.48
N HIS A 71 2.88 2.89 10.15
CA HIS A 71 1.51 2.59 10.55
C HIS A 71 0.91 3.69 11.43
N ASP A 72 -0.41 3.89 11.34
CA ASP A 72 -1.12 4.93 12.09
C ASP A 72 -0.87 4.85 13.60
N GLY A 73 -0.89 3.65 14.18
CA GLY A 73 -0.60 3.42 15.60
C GLY A 73 0.81 3.81 16.05
N LEU A 74 1.77 4.02 15.13
CA LEU A 74 3.14 4.44 15.43
C LEU A 74 3.33 5.97 15.43
N THR A 75 2.31 6.73 15.01
CA THR A 75 2.36 8.20 14.88
C THR A 75 2.34 8.97 16.21
N ARG A 76 2.71 8.35 17.33
CA ARG A 76 2.71 8.94 18.68
C ARG A 76 1.35 9.52 19.10
N GLY A 77 0.25 8.93 18.62
CA GLY A 77 -1.12 9.27 19.00
C GLY A 77 -1.80 10.36 18.16
N PHE A 78 -1.19 10.81 17.05
CA PHE A 78 -1.87 11.67 16.08
C PHE A 78 -2.93 10.91 15.28
N CYS A 79 -2.58 9.70 14.85
CA CYS A 79 -3.47 8.71 14.24
C CYS A 79 -3.51 7.45 15.13
N GLN A 80 -4.58 6.68 14.98
CA GLN A 80 -4.77 5.40 15.66
C GLN A 80 -5.24 4.37 14.65
N ASP A 81 -4.78 3.12 14.77
CA ASP A 81 -5.15 2.04 13.85
C ASP A 81 -6.67 1.80 13.84
N GLU A 82 -7.36 2.07 14.95
CA GLU A 82 -8.81 1.97 15.10
C GLU A 82 -9.58 2.96 14.22
N GLN A 83 -8.94 4.02 13.74
CA GLN A 83 -9.56 4.97 12.80
C GLN A 83 -9.61 4.42 11.38
N GLN A 84 -8.90 3.31 11.10
CA GLN A 84 -8.94 2.60 9.83
C GLN A 84 -8.62 3.51 8.63
N PHE A 85 -7.67 4.44 8.77
CA PHE A 85 -7.08 5.11 7.60
C PHE A 85 -6.20 4.14 6.82
N ILE A 86 -5.72 4.59 5.65
CA ILE A 86 -5.00 3.72 4.72
C ILE A 86 -3.75 3.08 5.32
N MET A 87 -3.12 3.69 6.33
CA MET A 87 -1.92 3.17 6.99
C MET A 87 -2.19 2.39 8.28
N SER A 88 -3.45 2.04 8.57
CA SER A 88 -3.76 1.20 9.73
C SER A 88 -3.05 -0.15 9.61
N ALA A 89 -2.39 -0.59 10.68
CA ALA A 89 -1.67 -1.87 10.71
C ALA A 89 -2.61 -3.09 10.66
N VAL A 90 -3.91 -2.87 10.90
CA VAL A 90 -4.91 -3.93 10.99
C VAL A 90 -6.07 -3.65 10.05
N ILE A 91 -6.45 -4.68 9.30
CA ILE A 91 -7.62 -4.63 8.44
C ILE A 91 -8.79 -5.29 9.18
N GLY A 92 -9.81 -4.49 9.46
CA GLY A 92 -11.05 -4.97 10.06
C GLY A 92 -11.46 -4.15 11.27
N GLY A 93 -12.76 -3.87 11.35
CA GLY A 93 -13.35 -3.01 12.37
C GLY A 93 -14.43 -2.12 11.79
N PHE A 94 -14.94 -1.21 12.62
CA PHE A 94 -15.78 -0.12 12.13
C PHE A 94 -14.86 0.88 11.40
N VAL A 95 -15.04 1.03 10.09
CA VAL A 95 -14.43 2.13 9.35
C VAL A 95 -15.36 3.34 9.50
N PRO A 96 -14.91 4.44 10.12
CA PRO A 96 -15.70 5.67 10.19
C PRO A 96 -16.14 6.12 8.78
N GLU A 97 -17.35 6.62 8.64
CA GLU A 97 -17.94 6.98 7.33
C GLU A 97 -17.06 8.00 6.58
N GLU A 98 -16.44 8.93 7.31
CA GLU A 98 -15.49 9.91 6.80
C GLU A 98 -14.20 9.31 6.21
N ASN A 99 -13.90 8.05 6.55
CA ASN A 99 -12.70 7.33 6.13
C ASN A 99 -13.00 6.24 5.10
N VAL A 100 -14.28 6.01 4.79
CA VAL A 100 -14.66 5.14 3.68
C VAL A 100 -14.20 5.80 2.39
N GLY A 101 -13.36 5.08 1.63
CA GLY A 101 -12.89 5.55 0.32
C GLY A 101 -14.06 5.81 -0.64
N ASN A 102 -13.77 6.50 -1.75
CA ASN A 102 -14.78 6.79 -2.75
C ASN A 102 -15.45 5.49 -3.25
N ASN A 103 -16.78 5.49 -3.32
CA ASN A 103 -17.50 4.44 -4.04
C ASN A 103 -17.22 4.57 -5.54
N PHE A 104 -16.70 3.50 -6.13
CA PHE A 104 -16.57 3.36 -7.58
C PHE A 104 -17.74 2.49 -8.08
N GLU A 105 -18.92 3.10 -8.21
CA GLU A 105 -20.07 2.53 -8.94
C GLU A 105 -19.91 2.71 -10.46
#